data_AF-A0A1C4KF02-F1
#
_entry.id   AF-A0A1C4KF02-F1
#
_cell.length_a   1.000
_cell.length_b   1.000
_cell.length_c   1.000
_cell.angle_alpha   90.00
_cell.angle_beta   90.00
_cell.angle_gamma   90.00
#
_symmetry.space_group_name_H-M   'P 1'
#
loop_
_entity.id
_entity.type
_entity.pdbx_description
1 polymer ?
#
loop_
_entity_poly.entity_id
_entity_poly.type
_entity_poly.pdbx_seq_one_letter_code
_entity_poly.pdbx_strand_id
1 'polypeptide(L)'
;MSEIAATTVHEAYAFACMKCGYGWEQSYEIEHHVDVHGHAFVVYTADGERVPSPLSTPSCANCGGHVVRIMRAGRVAGVQELLRKQQAPQAAETGAKDRTVSTAATPDRHWRLSDLLHPFHRR
;
A
#
# COMPACT_ATOMS: atom_id res chain seq x y z
N MET A 1 18.33 35.55 -1.76
CA MET A 1 17.54 34.51 -2.45
C MET A 1 16.09 34.84 -2.14
N SER A 2 15.42 35.55 -3.03
CA SER A 2 14.03 35.98 -2.82
C SER A 2 13.13 34.90 -3.40
N GLU A 3 12.63 34.04 -2.53
CA GLU A 3 11.65 33.00 -2.87
C GLU A 3 10.25 33.64 -2.77
N ILE A 4 9.46 33.51 -3.84
CA ILE A 4 8.08 34.01 -3.89
C ILE A 4 7.20 32.91 -3.29
N ALA A 5 6.32 33.29 -2.35
CA ALA A 5 5.52 32.41 -1.49
C ALA A 5 5.18 31.03 -2.08
N ALA A 6 5.83 29.99 -1.53
CA ALA A 6 5.58 28.61 -1.91
C ALA A 6 4.17 28.18 -1.49
N THR A 7 3.46 27.50 -2.39
CA THR A 7 2.22 26.82 -2.01
C THR A 7 2.56 25.41 -1.56
N THR A 8 2.39 25.15 -0.26
CA THR A 8 2.63 23.85 0.35
C THR A 8 1.36 23.00 0.31
N VAL A 9 1.48 21.82 -0.28
CA VAL A 9 0.43 20.80 -0.34
C VAL A 9 0.88 19.61 0.52
N HIS A 10 -0.03 19.09 1.34
CA HIS A 10 0.22 17.88 2.11
C HIS A 10 -0.42 16.70 1.40
N GLU A 11 0.38 15.72 0.99
CA GLU A 11 -0.13 14.54 0.32
C GLU A 11 0.56 13.28 0.83
N ALA A 12 -0.20 12.18 0.89
CA ALA A 12 0.32 10.89 1.29
C ALA A 12 0.13 9.89 0.16
N TYR A 13 1.12 9.02 -0.02
CA TYR A 13 1.11 7.98 -1.03
C TYR A 13 1.42 6.62 -0.43
N ALA A 14 0.88 5.59 -1.08
CA ALA A 14 1.23 4.20 -0.82
C ALA A 14 2.12 3.67 -1.95
N PHE A 15 3.14 2.90 -1.58
CA PHE A 15 4.12 2.36 -2.50
C PHE A 15 4.17 0.84 -2.39
N ALA A 16 4.48 0.18 -3.50
CA ALA A 16 4.78 -1.25 -3.54
C ALA A 16 5.98 -1.52 -4.45
N CYS A 17 7.02 -2.13 -3.90
CA CYS A 17 8.17 -2.55 -4.69
C CYS A 17 7.82 -3.78 -5.53
N MET A 18 7.97 -3.67 -6.84
CA MET A 18 7.70 -4.79 -7.77
C MET A 18 8.83 -5.82 -7.79
N LYS A 19 9.97 -5.53 -7.15
CA LYS A 19 11.12 -6.46 -7.03
C LYS A 19 11.01 -7.36 -5.80
N CYS A 20 10.76 -6.79 -4.62
CA CYS A 20 10.75 -7.56 -3.36
C CYS A 20 9.37 -7.63 -2.66
N GLY A 21 8.35 -6.99 -3.21
CA GLY A 21 6.99 -6.98 -2.65
C GLY A 21 6.80 -6.08 -1.43
N TYR A 22 7.84 -5.42 -0.93
CA TYR A 22 7.73 -4.52 0.22
C TYR A 22 6.80 -3.33 -0.10
N GLY A 23 5.80 -3.12 0.76
CA GLY A 23 4.88 -2.00 0.68
C GLY A 23 5.03 -1.08 1.88
N TRP A 24 4.97 0.22 1.62
CA TRP A 24 5.03 1.26 2.66
C TRP A 24 4.14 2.45 2.28
N GLU A 25 3.81 3.30 3.24
CA GLU A 25 3.15 4.58 2.99
C GLU A 25 3.99 5.70 3.58
N GLN A 26 3.92 6.87 2.95
CA GLN A 26 4.67 8.04 3.39
C GLN A 26 3.85 9.30 3.12
N SER A 27 3.89 10.22 4.09
CA SER A 27 3.35 11.57 3.98
C SER A 27 4.44 12.54 3.52
N TYR A 28 4.05 13.48 2.67
CA TYR A 28 4.94 14.48 2.08
C TYR A 28 4.36 15.88 2.22
N GLU A 29 5.25 16.83 2.47
CA GLU A 29 5.04 18.25 2.23
C GLU A 29 5.62 18.58 0.86
N ILE A 30 4.78 19.12 -0.03
CA ILE A 30 5.11 19.39 -1.42
C ILE A 30 5.00 20.89 -1.64
N GLU A 31 6.14 21.53 -1.85
CA GLU A 31 6.21 22.97 -2.06
C GLU A 31 6.44 23.28 -3.53
N HIS A 32 5.56 24.12 -4.10
CA HIS A 32 5.70 24.61 -5.45
C HIS A 32 6.37 25.98 -5.45
N HIS A 33 7.47 26.07 -6.19
CA HIS A 33 8.34 27.23 -6.24
C HIS A 33 8.54 27.72 -7.66
N VAL A 34 8.93 28.99 -7.79
CA VAL A 34 9.36 29.60 -9.05
C VAL A 34 10.66 30.33 -8.79
N ASP A 35 11.69 30.02 -9.58
CA ASP A 35 12.99 30.67 -9.46
C ASP A 35 12.97 32.12 -10.00
N VAL A 36 14.08 32.84 -9.82
CA VAL A 36 14.23 34.24 -10.29
C VAL A 36 14.22 34.39 -11.82
N HIS A 37 14.37 33.29 -12.55
CA HIS A 37 14.31 33.22 -14.01
C HIS A 37 12.92 32.80 -14.51
N GLY A 38 11.98 32.50 -13.61
CA GLY A 38 10.63 32.07 -13.93
C GLY A 38 10.48 30.56 -14.13
N HIS A 39 11.48 29.74 -13.79
CA HIS A 39 11.35 28.29 -13.89
C HIS A 39 10.68 27.72 -12.64
N ALA A 40 9.64 26.92 -12.85
CA ALA A 40 8.95 26.22 -11.78
C ALA A 40 9.75 24.99 -11.32
N PHE A 41 9.82 24.78 -10.01
CA PHE A 41 10.36 23.56 -9.42
C PHE A 41 9.56 23.15 -8.18
N VAL A 42 9.69 21.88 -7.79
CA VAL A 42 8.95 21.30 -6.67
C VAL A 42 9.93 20.73 -5.65
N VAL A 43 9.71 21.06 -4.38
CA VAL A 43 10.47 20.52 -3.25
C VAL A 43 9.59 19.53 -2.51
N TYR A 44 10.15 18.36 -2.22
CA TYR A 44 9.48 17.31 -1.45
C TYR A 44 10.21 17.15 -0.12
N THR A 45 9.43 17.15 0.96
CA THR A 45 9.90 16.90 2.32
C THR A 45 9.10 15.75 2.90
N ALA A 46 9.77 14.79 3.54
CA ALA A 46 9.17 13.68 4.26
C ALA A 46 9.79 13.60 5.65
N ASP A 47 8.96 13.50 6.69
CA ASP A 47 9.40 13.44 8.09
C ASP A 47 10.36 14.60 8.47
N GLY A 48 10.13 15.78 7.89
CA GLY A 48 10.96 16.97 8.08
C GLY A 48 12.26 17.00 7.29
N GLU A 49 12.59 15.95 6.53
CA GLU A 49 13.81 15.87 5.73
C GLU A 49 13.52 16.04 4.23
N ARG A 50 14.40 16.76 3.52
CA ARG A 50 14.25 16.96 2.08
C ARG A 50 14.60 15.68 1.33
N VAL A 51 13.69 15.23 0.47
CA VAL A 51 13.83 13.97 -0.26
C VAL A 51 13.74 14.16 -1.78
N PRO A 52 14.27 13.23 -2.58
CA PRO A 52 13.99 13.20 -4.01
C PRO A 52 12.49 13.08 -4.28
N SER A 53 12.05 13.49 -5.47
CA SER A 53 10.64 13.36 -5.85
C SER A 53 10.23 11.87 -5.81
N PRO A 54 9.24 11.51 -4.98
CA PRO A 54 8.76 10.13 -4.89
C PRO A 54 8.05 9.68 -6.18
N LEU A 55 7.66 10.64 -7.04
CA LEU A 55 6.95 10.38 -8.28
C LEU A 55 7.89 10.08 -9.46
N SER A 56 9.05 10.73 -9.50
CA SER A 56 10.02 10.52 -10.59
C SER A 56 11.11 9.51 -10.26
N THR A 57 11.52 9.42 -8.99
CA THR A 57 12.69 8.64 -8.58
C THR A 57 12.41 7.74 -7.37
N PRO A 58 11.33 6.92 -7.38
CA PRO A 58 11.02 6.08 -6.24
C PRO A 58 12.10 5.01 -6.06
N SER A 59 12.52 4.79 -4.80
CA SER A 59 13.49 3.76 -4.44
C SER A 59 12.98 2.98 -3.24
N CYS A 60 12.97 1.65 -3.35
CA CYS A 60 12.53 0.79 -2.27
C CYS A 60 13.53 0.83 -1.10
N ALA A 61 13.09 1.29 0.07
CA ALA A 61 13.92 1.34 1.28
C ALA A 61 14.42 -0.04 1.75
N ASN A 62 13.73 -1.13 1.38
CA ASN A 62 14.11 -2.49 1.77
C ASN A 62 15.18 -3.12 0.85
N CYS A 63 15.15 -2.86 -0.46
CA CYS A 63 16.02 -3.58 -1.42
C CYS A 63 16.72 -2.70 -2.46
N GLY A 64 16.54 -1.38 -2.41
CA GLY A 64 17.10 -0.41 -3.36
C GLY A 64 16.52 -0.48 -4.78
N GLY A 65 15.51 -1.31 -5.05
CA GLY A 65 14.91 -1.40 -6.37
C GLY A 65 14.10 -0.16 -6.75
N HIS A 66 14.19 0.25 -8.03
CA HIS A 66 13.52 1.45 -8.55
C HIS A 66 12.18 1.18 -9.27
N VAL A 67 11.84 -0.10 -9.51
CA VAL A 67 10.53 -0.46 -10.07
C VAL A 67 9.51 -0.50 -8.94
N VAL A 68 8.90 0.65 -8.68
CA VAL A 68 7.96 0.86 -7.59
C VAL A 68 6.62 1.32 -8.16
N ARG A 69 5.54 0.68 -7.73
CA ARG A 69 4.18 1.12 -8.03
C ARG A 69 3.72 2.13 -6.97
N ILE A 70 3.23 3.27 -7.42
CA ILE A 70 2.65 4.32 -6.56
C ILE A 70 1.12 4.20 -6.62
N MET A 71 0.47 4.37 -5.48
CA MET A 71 -0.96 4.24 -5.27
C MET A 71 -1.43 5.33 -4.31
N ARG A 72 -2.76 5.51 -4.19
CA ARG A 72 -3.35 6.35 -3.15
C ARG A 72 -2.99 5.83 -1.76
N ALA A 73 -2.85 6.74 -0.79
CA ALA A 73 -2.69 6.37 0.62
C ALA A 73 -3.78 5.42 1.12
N GLY A 74 -3.49 4.70 2.19
CA GLY A 74 -4.36 3.70 2.83
C GLY A 74 -4.36 2.33 2.16
N ARG A 75 -3.69 2.13 1.03
CA ARG A 75 -3.67 0.84 0.32
C ARG A 75 -2.81 -0.21 1.03
N VAL A 76 -1.64 0.16 1.56
CA VAL A 76 -0.79 -0.76 2.31
C VAL A 76 -1.41 -1.00 3.68
N ALA A 77 -1.87 0.05 4.36
CA ALA A 77 -2.55 -0.07 5.64
C ALA A 77 -3.77 -1.00 5.56
N GLY A 78 -4.59 -0.85 4.51
CA GLY A 78 -5.74 -1.72 4.26
C GLY A 78 -5.36 -3.19 4.05
N VAL A 79 -4.29 -3.48 3.31
CA VAL A 79 -3.81 -4.86 3.12
C VAL A 79 -3.27 -5.45 4.42
N GLN A 80 -2.50 -4.68 5.19
CA GLN A 80 -1.98 -5.11 6.49
C GLN A 80 -3.11 -5.47 7.46
N GLU A 81 -4.17 -4.66 7.50
CA GLU A 81 -5.33 -4.93 8.35
C GLU A 81 -6.09 -6.19 7.90
N LEU A 82 -6.25 -6.41 6.60
CA LEU A 82 -6.86 -7.64 6.08
C LEU A 82 -6.05 -8.89 6.46
N LEU A 83 -4.72 -8.83 6.33
CA LEU A 83 -3.82 -9.93 6.73
C LEU A 83 -3.91 -10.21 8.23
N ARG A 84 -3.94 -9.17 9.05
CA ARG A 84 -4.11 -9.29 10.51
C ARG A 84 -5.42 -9.99 10.87
N LYS A 85 -6.53 -9.60 10.22
CA LYS A 85 -7.85 -10.23 10.43
C LYS A 85 -7.87 -11.70 10.02
N GLN A 86 -7.15 -12.08 8.97
CA GLN A 86 -7.03 -13.48 8.54
C GLN A 86 -6.19 -14.34 9.50
N GLN A 87 -5.22 -13.72 10.19
CA GLN A 87 -4.33 -14.40 11.12
C GLN A 87 -4.89 -14.52 12.54
N ALA A 88 -5.91 -13.73 12.90
CA ALA A 88 -6.60 -13.87 14.17
C ALA A 88 -7.34 -15.23 14.21
N PRO A 89 -7.02 -16.14 15.15
CA PRO A 89 -7.81 -17.35 15.32
C PRO A 89 -9.24 -16.95 15.69
N GLN A 90 -10.24 -17.57 15.06
CA GLN A 90 -11.63 -17.50 15.48
C GLN A 90 -11.73 -18.09 16.89
N ALA A 91 -11.53 -17.27 17.92
CA ALA A 91 -11.74 -17.66 19.30
C ALA A 91 -13.22 -17.48 19.66
N ALA A 92 -13.91 -18.62 19.79
CA ALA A 92 -15.15 -18.86 20.52
C ALA A 92 -16.48 -18.37 19.91
N GLU A 93 -17.04 -19.22 19.03
CA GLU A 93 -18.48 -19.52 19.05
C GLU A 93 -18.70 -20.97 19.52
N THR A 94 -18.25 -21.29 20.74
CA THR A 94 -18.65 -22.53 21.42
C THR A 94 -19.85 -22.22 22.32
N GLY A 95 -20.99 -21.93 21.68
CA GLY A 95 -22.29 -21.84 22.33
C GLY A 95 -23.12 -23.05 21.95
N ALA A 96 -22.99 -24.14 22.70
CA ALA A 96 -23.83 -25.32 22.55
C ALA A 96 -25.31 -24.97 22.73
N LYS A 97 -26.08 -25.02 21.64
CA LYS A 97 -27.52 -25.31 21.67
C LYS A 97 -27.84 -26.37 20.63
N ASP A 98 -27.94 -27.58 21.16
CA ASP A 98 -28.73 -28.71 20.71
C ASP A 98 -29.86 -28.37 19.71
N ARG A 99 -29.77 -28.88 18.47
CA ARG A 99 -30.93 -29.33 17.69
C ARG A 99 -30.53 -30.14 16.45
N THR A 100 -30.78 -31.45 16.53
CA THR A 100 -31.47 -32.31 15.54
C THR A 100 -31.08 -32.24 14.04
N VAL A 101 -30.57 -33.38 13.56
CA VAL A 101 -30.56 -33.95 12.18
C VAL A 101 -31.52 -33.28 11.16
N SER A 102 -31.01 -32.88 9.97
CA SER A 102 -31.21 -33.63 8.71
C SER A 102 -30.67 -32.91 7.45
N THR A 103 -30.27 -33.76 6.51
CA THR A 103 -29.81 -33.61 5.11
C THR A 103 -30.30 -32.40 4.28
N ALA A 104 -29.35 -31.76 3.58
CA ALA A 104 -29.39 -31.51 2.13
C ALA A 104 -28.03 -30.96 1.66
N ALA A 105 -27.27 -31.77 0.91
CA ALA A 105 -26.05 -31.34 0.25
C ALA A 105 -26.38 -30.39 -0.91
N THR A 106 -25.99 -29.13 -0.78
CA THR A 106 -25.82 -28.21 -1.91
C THR A 106 -24.30 -28.05 -2.11
N PRO A 107 -23.78 -28.11 -3.35
CA PRO A 107 -22.37 -27.89 -3.57
C PRO A 107 -22.08 -26.39 -3.40
N ASP A 108 -21.70 -26.02 -2.19
CA ASP A 108 -21.17 -24.69 -1.90
C ASP A 108 -19.84 -24.56 -2.65
N ARG A 109 -19.81 -23.72 -3.68
CA ARG A 109 -18.65 -23.54 -4.55
C ARG A 109 -17.69 -22.60 -3.83
N HIS A 110 -17.02 -23.14 -2.82
CA HIS A 110 -15.96 -22.45 -2.12
C HIS A 110 -14.81 -22.18 -3.10
N TRP A 111 -14.67 -20.92 -3.50
CA TRP A 111 -13.50 -20.42 -4.19
C TRP A 111 -12.30 -20.59 -3.27
N ARG A 112 -11.45 -21.58 -3.57
CA ARG A 112 -10.20 -21.77 -2.82
C ARG A 112 -9.18 -20.77 -3.36
N LEU A 113 -8.66 -19.91 -2.48
CA LEU A 113 -7.55 -18.99 -2.81
C LEU A 113 -6.33 -19.71 -3.39
N SER A 114 -6.17 -21.00 -3.07
CA SER A 114 -5.13 -21.88 -3.62
C SER A 114 -5.22 -22.03 -5.15
N ASP A 115 -6.40 -21.88 -5.75
CA ASP A 115 -6.56 -21.99 -7.22
C ASP A 115 -6.03 -20.75 -7.97
N LEU A 116 -5.83 -19.62 -7.27
CA LEU A 116 -5.30 -18.37 -7.86
C LEU A 116 -3.77 -18.29 -7.80
N LEU A 117 -3.10 -19.17 -7.04
CA LEU A 117 -1.65 -19.12 -6.80
C LEU A 117 -0.84 -20.10 -7.67
N HIS A 118 -1.46 -20.78 -8.63
CA HIS A 118 -0.76 -21.74 -9.52
C HIS A 118 -0.60 -21.31 -11.00
N PRO A 119 -0.29 -20.05 -11.37
CA PRO A 119 -0.15 -19.75 -12.80
C PRO A 119 1.15 -20.29 -13.44
N PHE A 120 2.15 -20.78 -12.69
CA PHE A 120 3.41 -21.20 -13.32
C PHE A 120 4.05 -22.46 -12.71
N HIS A 121 3.46 -23.61 -12.99
CA HIS A 121 4.24 -24.84 -13.13
C HIS A 121 3.90 -25.51 -14.46
N ARG A 122 4.71 -25.22 -15.49
CA ARG A 122 4.86 -26.07 -16.66
C ARG A 122 6.34 -26.38 -16.87
N ARG A 123 6.59 -27.70 -16.85
CA ARG A 123 7.73 -28.53 -17.30
C ARG A 123 8.96 -27.85 -17.85
#